data_AF-A0A8C8RWE5-F1
#
_entry.id   AF-A0A8C8RWE5-F1
#
_cell.length_a   1.000
_cell.length_b   1.000
_cell.length_c   1.000
_cell.angle_alpha   90.00
_cell.angle_beta   90.00
_cell.angle_gamma   90.00
#
_symmetry.space_group_name_H-M   'P 1'
#
loop_
_entity.id
_entity.type
_entity.pdbx_description
1 polymer ?
#
loop_
_entity_poly.entity_id
_entity_poly.type
_entity_poly.pdbx_seq_one_letter_code
_entity_poly.pdbx_strand_id
1 'polypeptide(L)'
;MKWGTFISFIFLVSFTESKTLPRRYRHIDGTHDLGHIFTELHDENFKGVAIAMFAQNVQESTFEEVTKMVKDVTALAQKCVTNKEEAGCQDKPLYVFLAEVCHEEGLPEKYGLTACCAKADAERNECFLSHKNSTPGFIPPFKRPDPEEGCKLYQDNRGELLSLYIYELARRHPFLYPATILFAANQYDKMMETCCQAEDKAACFGEKAPLVMKEVGKTALIEENTCEILKKFGERALKALKLVQASQKFPKADFATINKLVTTTVHMHSDCCHGDMLDCMHERIEMTNYVCSHQDAVSSKLKDCCEKPVVEKGECIRHLENDDKPADLSPKVREFIEDTDVCDHFAKEQDAFLAKFVYEYSRRHPEFSHQMLLRTGKGYQELLENCCKTSNPPECYGKGEEILKKHLQESQELMQANCKIFKEAGEYFLQNAILVRYTKKMPQLPSTELIWFTKQMAEVGAKCCQLSEDKIFPCGEQLVDLVMGQICRRHYASPINPNVCKCCSDSYALRRPCITNLGIDEKYVPIPFSPALFTFHEDLCAAEEKELQRKKQELLVNLIKHKPTITDDQLKSIVTAFVTMREKCCKAENHEECFGVEGPKLIAESQAIFTV
;
A
#
# COMPACT_ATOMS: atom_id res chain seq x y z
N MET A 1 45.52 8.25 38.84
CA MET A 1 44.61 7.07 38.79
C MET A 1 43.22 7.57 39.19
N LYS A 2 42.62 8.40 38.34
CA LYS A 2 41.73 8.10 37.18
C LYS A 2 40.28 7.92 37.61
N TRP A 3 39.62 9.08 37.71
CA TRP A 3 38.17 9.34 37.71
C TRP A 3 37.37 8.69 36.56
N GLY A 4 38.01 7.91 35.69
CA GLY A 4 37.35 7.22 34.57
C GLY A 4 36.53 6.00 34.96
N THR A 5 36.75 5.41 36.13
CA THR A 5 36.08 4.14 36.51
C THR A 5 34.67 4.34 37.09
N PHE A 6 34.36 5.51 37.66
CA PHE A 6 33.05 5.77 38.27
C PHE A 6 31.99 6.22 37.25
N ILE A 7 32.42 6.87 36.16
CA ILE A 7 31.52 7.29 35.07
C ILE A 7 31.06 6.08 34.25
N SER A 8 31.90 5.05 34.08
CA SER A 8 31.51 3.82 33.39
C SER A 8 30.42 3.01 34.11
N PHE A 9 30.31 3.11 35.43
CA PHE A 9 29.23 2.43 36.17
C PHE A 9 27.89 3.17 36.12
N ILE A 10 27.88 4.50 35.97
CA ILE A 10 26.63 5.27 35.84
C ILE A 10 26.06 5.13 34.42
N PHE A 11 26.91 5.01 33.39
CA PHE A 11 26.43 4.71 32.03
C PHE A 11 25.98 3.26 31.82
N LEU A 12 26.35 2.32 32.69
CA LEU A 12 25.87 0.93 32.64
C LEU A 12 24.53 0.71 33.37
N VAL A 13 24.05 1.70 34.15
CA VAL A 13 22.78 1.61 34.89
C VAL A 13 21.65 2.42 34.23
N SER A 14 21.97 3.34 33.31
CA SER A 14 20.98 4.12 32.55
C SER A 14 20.38 3.43 31.31
N PHE A 15 20.63 2.12 31.12
CA PHE A 15 19.89 1.27 30.17
C PHE A 15 19.09 0.17 30.87
N THR A 16 18.60 0.46 32.07
CA THR A 16 17.56 -0.36 32.72
C THR A 16 16.23 0.40 32.74
N GLU A 17 15.77 0.82 31.56
CA GLU A 17 14.37 1.21 31.40
C GLU A 17 13.47 0.02 31.73
N SER A 18 12.79 0.16 32.87
CA SER A 18 11.52 -0.44 33.25
C SER A 18 11.22 -1.85 32.72
N LYS A 19 11.69 -2.86 33.45
CA LYS A 19 11.17 -4.24 33.43
C LYS A 19 9.77 -4.35 34.07
N THR A 20 8.84 -3.46 33.71
CA THR A 20 7.41 -3.62 34.02
C THR A 20 6.54 -3.38 32.79
N LEU A 21 7.04 -3.74 31.61
CA LEU A 21 6.19 -4.20 30.51
C LEU A 21 5.51 -5.50 30.96
N PRO A 22 4.20 -5.70 30.72
CA PRO A 22 3.65 -7.05 30.77
C PRO A 22 4.54 -7.90 29.87
N ARG A 23 5.07 -9.01 30.40
CA ARG A 23 5.79 -10.03 29.63
C ARG A 23 4.94 -10.31 28.38
N ARG A 24 5.30 -9.69 27.26
CA ARG A 24 4.74 -10.01 25.95
C ARG A 24 4.94 -11.51 25.79
N TYR A 25 3.84 -12.21 25.58
CA TYR A 25 3.73 -13.60 25.16
C TYR A 25 4.94 -14.00 24.29
N ARG A 26 5.95 -14.56 24.93
CA ARG A 26 6.95 -15.42 24.30
C ARG A 26 6.89 -16.69 25.11
N HIS A 27 6.37 -17.71 24.44
CA HIS A 27 6.16 -19.08 24.88
C HIS A 27 4.99 -19.26 25.87
N ILE A 28 4.10 -20.19 25.49
CA ILE A 28 2.89 -20.65 26.19
C ILE A 28 1.59 -19.88 25.80
N ASP A 29 1.22 -19.94 24.52
CA ASP A 29 -0.10 -20.39 24.04
C ASP A 29 0.03 -20.70 22.53
N GLY A 30 -0.05 -21.99 22.17
CA GLY A 30 -0.20 -22.55 20.82
C GLY A 30 0.61 -21.98 19.65
N THR A 31 1.84 -22.44 19.41
CA THR A 31 2.36 -22.45 18.03
C THR A 31 1.52 -23.46 17.23
N HIS A 32 0.87 -23.02 16.16
CA HIS A 32 0.07 -23.91 15.32
C HIS A 32 1.00 -24.86 14.56
N ASP A 33 0.82 -26.16 14.81
CA ASP A 33 1.61 -27.19 14.14
C ASP A 33 1.21 -27.33 12.66
N LEU A 34 2.11 -27.89 11.85
CA LEU A 34 1.89 -28.06 10.41
C LEU A 34 0.63 -28.89 10.09
N GLY A 35 0.31 -29.87 10.93
CA GLY A 35 -0.87 -30.72 10.78
C GLY A 35 -2.19 -29.97 11.04
N HIS A 36 -2.20 -29.06 12.01
CA HIS A 36 -3.32 -28.19 12.31
C HIS A 36 -3.66 -27.30 11.10
N ILE A 37 -2.66 -26.63 10.54
CA ILE A 37 -2.86 -25.72 9.39
C ILE A 37 -3.30 -26.50 8.15
N PHE A 38 -2.75 -27.69 7.91
CA PHE A 38 -3.20 -28.57 6.83
C PHE A 38 -4.66 -28.98 6.98
N THR A 39 -5.10 -29.28 8.20
CA THR A 39 -6.50 -29.64 8.50
C THR A 39 -7.44 -28.46 8.26
N GLU A 40 -7.05 -27.25 8.66
CA GLU A 40 -7.85 -26.04 8.51
C GLU A 40 -7.99 -25.58 7.05
N LEU A 41 -6.91 -25.65 6.27
CA LEU A 41 -6.92 -25.23 4.86
C LEU A 41 -7.50 -26.28 3.92
N HIS A 42 -7.43 -27.55 4.31
CA HIS A 42 -7.61 -28.70 3.43
C HIS A 42 -6.54 -28.76 2.32
N ASP A 43 -6.49 -29.91 1.64
CA ASP A 43 -5.41 -30.29 0.72
C ASP A 43 -5.17 -29.24 -0.40
N GLU A 44 -6.23 -28.78 -1.08
CA GLU A 44 -6.08 -27.85 -2.21
C GLU A 44 -5.54 -26.47 -1.79
N ASN A 45 -6.09 -25.85 -0.74
CA ASN A 45 -5.62 -24.53 -0.31
C ASN A 45 -4.24 -24.62 0.34
N PHE A 46 -3.94 -25.69 1.09
CA PHE A 46 -2.61 -25.89 1.66
C PHE A 46 -1.56 -25.97 0.55
N LYS A 47 -1.80 -26.75 -0.50
CA LYS A 47 -0.92 -26.81 -1.68
C LYS A 47 -0.78 -25.46 -2.35
N GLY A 48 -1.87 -24.70 -2.51
CA GLY A 48 -1.84 -23.35 -3.06
C GLY A 48 -0.96 -22.39 -2.24
N VAL A 49 -1.08 -22.39 -0.90
CA VAL A 49 -0.21 -21.60 -0.01
C VAL A 49 1.24 -22.09 -0.10
N ALA A 50 1.46 -23.40 -0.15
CA ALA A 50 2.79 -23.98 -0.26
C ALA A 50 3.51 -23.55 -1.57
N ILE A 51 2.81 -23.62 -2.71
CA ILE A 51 3.32 -23.11 -4.00
C ILE A 51 3.69 -21.64 -3.86
N ALA A 52 2.80 -20.82 -3.29
CA ALA A 52 3.07 -19.40 -3.09
C ALA A 52 4.30 -19.15 -2.21
N MET A 53 4.45 -19.88 -1.11
CA MET A 53 5.59 -19.75 -0.20
C MET A 53 6.92 -20.05 -0.90
N PHE A 54 7.03 -21.17 -1.59
CA PHE A 54 8.27 -21.51 -2.30
C PHE A 54 8.55 -20.53 -3.46
N ALA A 55 7.52 -20.19 -4.24
CA ALA A 55 7.65 -19.24 -5.35
C ALA A 55 8.03 -17.82 -4.90
N GLN A 56 7.60 -17.38 -3.72
CA GLN A 56 8.00 -16.07 -3.18
C GLN A 56 9.39 -16.09 -2.54
N ASN A 57 9.80 -17.18 -1.90
CA ASN A 57 11.11 -17.28 -1.24
C ASN A 57 12.25 -17.60 -2.23
N VAL A 58 11.95 -18.31 -3.31
CA VAL A 58 12.90 -18.66 -4.37
C VAL A 58 12.29 -18.28 -5.71
N GLN A 59 12.17 -16.98 -5.99
CA GLN A 59 11.44 -16.47 -7.16
C GLN A 59 11.97 -16.96 -8.51
N GLU A 60 13.23 -17.41 -8.59
CA GLU A 60 13.86 -17.96 -9.80
C GLU A 60 13.78 -19.50 -9.91
N SER A 61 13.21 -20.18 -8.90
CA SER A 61 12.89 -21.62 -8.97
C SER A 61 12.04 -21.95 -10.18
N THR A 62 12.10 -23.19 -10.67
CA THR A 62 11.18 -23.69 -11.70
C THR A 62 9.88 -24.19 -11.07
N PHE A 63 8.81 -24.26 -11.88
CA PHE A 63 7.54 -24.80 -11.41
C PHE A 63 7.65 -26.28 -10.98
N GLU A 64 8.52 -27.05 -11.63
CA GLU A 64 8.80 -28.45 -11.30
C GLU A 64 9.50 -28.59 -9.94
N GLU A 65 10.49 -27.75 -9.65
CA GLU A 65 11.18 -27.69 -8.35
C GLU A 65 10.21 -27.32 -7.23
N VAL A 66 9.37 -26.31 -7.46
CA VAL A 66 8.32 -25.92 -6.51
C VAL A 66 7.34 -27.08 -6.27
N THR A 67 6.89 -27.74 -7.34
CA THR A 67 5.92 -28.86 -7.21
C THR A 67 6.50 -30.04 -6.44
N LYS A 68 7.80 -30.32 -6.59
CA LYS A 68 8.51 -31.33 -5.81
C LYS A 68 8.47 -30.98 -4.31
N MET A 69 8.97 -29.79 -3.94
CA MET A 69 8.97 -29.35 -2.54
C MET A 69 7.56 -29.31 -1.93
N VAL A 70 6.55 -28.88 -2.70
CA VAL A 70 5.13 -28.88 -2.26
C VAL A 70 4.65 -30.29 -1.92
N LYS A 71 5.02 -31.28 -2.73
CA LYS A 71 4.67 -32.69 -2.46
C LYS A 71 5.29 -33.17 -1.16
N ASP A 72 6.55 -32.82 -0.92
CA ASP A 72 7.30 -33.29 0.25
C ASP A 72 6.74 -32.67 1.55
N VAL A 73 6.49 -31.34 1.59
CA VAL A 73 5.85 -30.71 2.76
C VAL A 73 4.40 -31.13 2.96
N THR A 74 3.66 -31.43 1.88
CA THR A 74 2.28 -31.96 1.97
C THR A 74 2.28 -33.35 2.61
N ALA A 75 3.21 -34.21 2.20
CA ALA A 75 3.35 -35.55 2.78
C ALA A 75 3.72 -35.48 4.27
N LEU A 76 4.60 -34.56 4.66
CA LEU A 76 4.92 -34.30 6.06
C LEU A 76 3.68 -33.79 6.83
N ALA A 77 2.95 -32.82 6.29
CA ALA A 77 1.75 -32.28 6.92
C ALA A 77 0.68 -33.37 7.17
N GLN A 78 0.45 -34.25 6.20
CA GLN A 78 -0.45 -35.41 6.34
C GLN A 78 0.01 -36.38 7.45
N LYS A 79 1.33 -36.60 7.57
CA LYS A 79 1.88 -37.38 8.69
C LYS A 79 1.66 -36.67 10.02
N CYS A 80 1.88 -35.36 10.10
CA CYS A 80 1.66 -34.57 11.33
C CYS A 80 0.22 -34.63 11.85
N VAL A 81 -0.77 -34.76 10.95
CA VAL A 81 -2.18 -34.98 11.34
C VAL A 81 -2.36 -36.29 12.11
N THR A 82 -1.61 -37.33 11.76
CA THR A 82 -1.76 -38.68 12.33
C THR A 82 -0.73 -39.00 13.43
N ASN A 83 0.45 -38.37 13.39
CA ASN A 83 1.54 -38.53 14.36
C ASN A 83 2.19 -37.17 14.66
N LYS A 84 1.83 -36.56 15.80
CA LYS A 84 2.35 -35.25 16.23
C LYS A 84 3.81 -35.26 16.70
N GLU A 85 4.37 -36.43 16.97
CA GLU A 85 5.76 -36.60 17.43
C GLU A 85 6.75 -36.83 16.28
N GLU A 86 6.27 -36.89 15.03
CA GLU A 86 7.13 -36.98 13.86
C GLU A 86 8.02 -35.72 13.76
N ALA A 87 9.28 -35.91 13.35
CA ALA A 87 10.23 -34.81 13.20
C ALA A 87 9.69 -33.74 12.23
N GLY A 88 9.80 -32.47 12.60
CA GLY A 88 9.24 -31.36 11.82
C GLY A 88 7.79 -30.98 12.17
N CYS A 89 7.04 -31.84 12.87
CA CYS A 89 5.64 -31.52 13.19
C CYS A 89 5.48 -30.50 14.31
N GLN A 90 6.42 -30.44 15.25
CA GLN A 90 6.38 -29.45 16.35
C GLN A 90 7.11 -28.14 15.98
N ASP A 91 7.76 -28.10 14.82
CA ASP A 91 8.48 -26.92 14.36
C ASP A 91 7.50 -25.88 13.83
N LYS A 92 7.93 -24.61 13.84
CA LYS A 92 7.16 -23.54 13.23
C LYS A 92 6.99 -23.82 11.72
N PRO A 93 5.78 -23.75 11.16
CA PRO A 93 5.54 -24.10 9.76
C PRO A 93 6.49 -23.37 8.78
N LEU A 94 6.72 -22.07 8.96
CA LEU A 94 7.69 -21.31 8.18
C LEU A 94 9.09 -21.97 8.14
N TYR A 95 9.57 -22.48 9.28
CA TYR A 95 10.91 -23.07 9.37
C TYR A 95 11.00 -24.42 8.67
N VAL A 96 9.93 -25.21 8.69
CA VAL A 96 9.80 -26.45 7.90
C VAL A 96 9.95 -26.13 6.42
N PHE A 97 9.25 -25.09 5.93
CA PHE A 97 9.33 -24.68 4.53
C PHE A 97 10.73 -24.19 4.14
N LEU A 98 11.38 -23.38 4.97
CA LEU A 98 12.75 -22.94 4.68
C LEU A 98 13.76 -24.08 4.79
N ALA A 99 13.55 -25.04 5.70
CA ALA A 99 14.38 -26.24 5.80
C ALA A 99 14.25 -27.11 4.56
N GLU A 100 13.04 -27.26 4.01
CA GLU A 100 12.80 -27.98 2.76
C GLU A 100 13.64 -27.42 1.61
N VAL A 101 13.63 -26.09 1.41
CA VAL A 101 14.48 -25.42 0.40
C VAL A 101 15.96 -25.75 0.60
N CYS A 102 16.40 -25.84 1.86
CA CYS A 102 17.79 -26.12 2.20
C CYS A 102 18.19 -27.60 2.12
N HIS A 103 17.22 -28.51 2.14
CA HIS A 103 17.45 -29.96 2.01
C HIS A 103 17.48 -30.40 0.54
N GLU A 104 16.85 -29.64 -0.35
CA GLU A 104 16.80 -29.96 -1.77
C GLU A 104 18.18 -29.91 -2.42
N GLU A 105 18.63 -31.08 -2.92
CA GLU A 105 19.98 -31.27 -3.43
C GLU A 105 20.30 -30.30 -4.58
N GLY A 106 21.32 -29.46 -4.38
CA GLY A 106 21.83 -28.49 -5.37
C GLY A 106 20.97 -27.23 -5.54
N LEU A 107 19.78 -27.16 -4.93
CA LEU A 107 18.88 -26.00 -5.05
C LEU A 107 19.46 -24.77 -4.31
N PRO A 108 19.97 -24.88 -3.07
CA PRO A 108 20.60 -23.74 -2.40
C PRO A 108 21.78 -23.15 -3.17
N GLU A 109 22.63 -24.00 -3.77
CA GLU A 109 23.77 -23.56 -4.56
C GLU A 109 23.31 -22.86 -5.84
N LYS A 110 22.33 -23.46 -6.55
CA LYS A 110 21.78 -22.94 -7.81
C LYS A 110 21.22 -21.53 -7.67
N TYR A 111 20.59 -21.23 -6.53
CA TYR A 111 19.93 -19.95 -6.26
C TYR A 111 20.67 -19.04 -5.27
N GLY A 112 21.91 -19.38 -4.91
CA GLY A 112 22.75 -18.55 -4.03
C GLY A 112 22.24 -18.45 -2.59
N LEU A 113 21.54 -19.47 -2.10
CA LEU A 113 20.92 -19.55 -0.76
C LEU A 113 21.75 -20.36 0.25
N THR A 114 22.88 -20.96 -0.14
CA THR A 114 23.74 -21.76 0.76
C THR A 114 24.11 -20.99 2.05
N ALA A 115 24.40 -19.70 1.95
CA ALA A 115 24.72 -18.85 3.10
C ALA A 115 23.51 -18.61 4.02
N CYS A 116 22.29 -18.57 3.48
CA CYS A 116 21.07 -18.51 4.28
C CYS A 116 20.80 -19.86 4.97
N CYS A 117 21.00 -20.97 4.25
CA CYS A 117 20.79 -22.32 4.78
C CYS A 117 21.75 -22.71 5.91
N ALA A 118 22.93 -22.09 5.98
CA ALA A 118 23.87 -22.27 7.09
C ALA A 118 23.46 -21.55 8.40
N LYS A 119 22.38 -20.76 8.39
CA LYS A 119 21.91 -19.97 9.55
C LYS A 119 20.85 -20.72 10.36
N ALA A 120 20.74 -20.35 11.63
CA ALA A 120 19.63 -20.76 12.50
C ALA A 120 18.30 -20.15 12.01
N ASP A 121 17.17 -20.78 12.36
CA ASP A 121 15.86 -20.52 11.73
C ASP A 121 15.44 -19.04 11.62
N ALA A 122 15.56 -18.27 12.69
CA ALA A 122 15.20 -16.84 12.66
C ALA A 122 16.12 -16.03 11.73
N GLU A 123 17.43 -16.26 11.79
CA GLU A 123 18.39 -15.60 10.91
C GLU A 123 18.29 -16.11 9.46
N ARG A 124 17.92 -17.38 9.28
CA ARG A 124 17.61 -17.97 7.97
C ARG A 124 16.42 -17.26 7.35
N ASN A 125 15.33 -17.06 8.08
CA ASN A 125 14.18 -16.31 7.59
C ASN A 125 14.53 -14.89 7.15
N GLU A 126 15.23 -14.12 8.00
CA GLU A 126 15.67 -12.76 7.64
C GLU A 126 16.57 -12.75 6.39
N CYS A 127 17.42 -13.77 6.24
CA CYS A 127 18.24 -13.96 5.05
C CYS A 127 17.36 -14.19 3.80
N PHE A 128 16.42 -15.14 3.84
CA PHE A 128 15.47 -15.38 2.74
C PHE A 128 14.64 -14.13 2.39
N LEU A 129 14.14 -13.40 3.38
CA LEU A 129 13.40 -12.15 3.16
C LEU A 129 14.24 -11.10 2.42
N SER A 130 15.55 -11.02 2.71
CA SER A 130 16.45 -10.08 2.03
C SER A 130 16.71 -10.42 0.56
N HIS A 131 16.48 -11.67 0.15
CA HIS A 131 16.60 -12.12 -1.25
C HIS A 131 15.34 -11.85 -2.08
N LYS A 132 14.20 -11.51 -1.45
CA LYS A 132 12.97 -11.16 -2.17
C LYS A 132 13.15 -9.88 -2.98
N ASN A 133 12.87 -9.96 -4.28
CA ASN A 133 13.08 -8.88 -5.23
C ASN A 133 11.78 -8.48 -5.94
N SER A 134 11.33 -7.26 -5.67
CA SER A 134 10.14 -6.66 -6.31
C SER A 134 10.51 -5.72 -7.48
N THR A 135 11.76 -5.73 -7.93
CA THR A 135 12.21 -4.88 -9.05
C THR A 135 11.52 -5.29 -10.34
N PRO A 136 10.88 -4.36 -11.08
CA PRO A 136 10.28 -4.66 -12.36
C PRO A 136 11.28 -5.30 -13.33
N GLY A 137 10.89 -6.43 -13.93
CA GLY A 137 11.73 -7.17 -14.88
C GLY A 137 12.70 -8.18 -14.25
N PHE A 138 12.77 -8.29 -12.92
CA PHE A 138 13.55 -9.35 -12.26
C PHE A 138 13.09 -10.74 -12.69
N ILE A 139 11.77 -10.98 -12.68
CA ILE A 139 11.16 -12.15 -13.31
C ILE A 139 10.80 -11.80 -14.75
N PRO A 140 11.15 -12.64 -15.74
CA PRO A 140 10.78 -12.42 -17.13
C PRO A 140 9.27 -12.19 -17.31
N PRO A 141 8.87 -11.36 -18.29
CA PRO A 141 7.46 -11.13 -18.60
C PRO A 141 6.73 -12.45 -18.82
N PHE A 142 5.57 -12.61 -18.18
CA PHE A 142 4.76 -13.81 -18.34
C PHE A 142 4.25 -13.89 -19.78
N LYS A 143 4.57 -15.00 -20.46
CA LYS A 143 4.04 -15.30 -21.78
C LYS A 143 2.67 -15.95 -21.59
N ARG A 144 1.61 -15.19 -21.86
CA ARG A 144 0.25 -15.73 -21.79
C ARG A 144 0.09 -16.81 -22.87
N PRO A 145 -0.44 -17.99 -22.53
CA PRO A 145 -0.75 -18.99 -23.53
C PRO A 145 -1.84 -18.46 -24.46
N ASP A 146 -1.90 -19.04 -25.66
CA ASP A 146 -3.00 -18.83 -26.57
C ASP A 146 -4.34 -19.23 -25.90
N PRO A 147 -5.46 -18.51 -26.11
CA PRO A 147 -6.72 -18.80 -25.44
C PRO A 147 -7.19 -20.25 -25.60
N GLU A 148 -7.01 -20.83 -26.79
CA GLU A 148 -7.38 -22.22 -27.08
C GLU A 148 -6.49 -23.20 -26.33
N GLU A 149 -5.17 -22.95 -26.29
CA GLU A 149 -4.22 -23.76 -25.52
C GLU A 149 -4.52 -23.70 -24.01
N GLY A 150 -4.77 -22.50 -23.48
CA GLY A 150 -5.14 -22.32 -22.08
C GLY A 150 -6.45 -23.02 -21.72
N CYS A 151 -7.45 -22.97 -22.61
CA CYS A 151 -8.72 -23.67 -22.40
C CYS A 151 -8.60 -25.18 -22.53
N LYS A 152 -7.74 -25.68 -23.42
CA LYS A 152 -7.44 -27.11 -23.49
C LYS A 152 -6.79 -27.58 -22.20
N LEU A 153 -5.78 -26.87 -21.69
CA LEU A 153 -5.15 -27.21 -20.41
C LEU A 153 -6.14 -27.13 -19.25
N TYR A 154 -7.08 -26.18 -19.27
CA TYR A 154 -8.14 -26.10 -18.27
C TYR A 154 -9.06 -27.33 -18.27
N GLN A 155 -9.40 -27.85 -19.45
CA GLN A 155 -10.21 -29.06 -19.60
C GLN A 155 -9.44 -30.33 -19.24
N ASP A 156 -8.18 -30.42 -19.67
CA ASP A 156 -7.33 -31.60 -19.50
C ASP A 156 -6.80 -31.72 -18.06
N ASN A 157 -6.36 -30.60 -17.46
CA ASN A 157 -5.78 -30.56 -16.12
C ASN A 157 -5.97 -29.20 -15.42
N ARG A 158 -7.21 -28.93 -14.97
CA ARG A 158 -7.56 -27.73 -14.18
C ARG A 158 -6.62 -27.49 -13.00
N GLY A 159 -6.25 -28.53 -12.25
CA GLY A 159 -5.44 -28.40 -11.03
C GLY A 159 -4.02 -27.90 -11.31
N GLU A 160 -3.39 -28.41 -12.36
CA GLU A 160 -2.06 -27.95 -12.81
C GLU A 160 -2.11 -26.50 -13.32
N LEU A 161 -3.14 -26.13 -14.08
CA LEU A 161 -3.29 -24.74 -14.55
C LEU A 161 -3.39 -23.75 -13.38
N LEU A 162 -4.22 -24.05 -12.38
CA LEU A 162 -4.38 -23.18 -11.20
C LEU A 162 -3.09 -23.12 -10.37
N SER A 163 -2.38 -24.24 -10.25
CA SER A 163 -1.08 -24.29 -9.58
C SER A 163 -0.04 -23.42 -10.30
N LEU A 164 0.00 -23.48 -11.63
CA LEU A 164 0.87 -22.63 -12.46
C LEU A 164 0.50 -21.15 -12.32
N TYR A 165 -0.79 -20.81 -12.29
CA TYR A 165 -1.25 -19.44 -12.06
C TYR A 165 -0.77 -18.91 -10.70
N ILE A 166 -0.95 -19.68 -9.62
CA ILE A 166 -0.49 -19.34 -8.27
C ILE A 166 1.02 -19.12 -8.27
N TYR A 167 1.79 -20.02 -8.86
CA TYR A 167 3.24 -19.93 -8.96
C TYR A 167 3.69 -18.65 -9.69
N GLU A 168 3.14 -18.37 -10.88
CA GLU A 168 3.53 -17.20 -11.68
C GLU A 168 3.09 -15.88 -11.03
N LEU A 169 1.94 -15.87 -10.33
CA LEU A 169 1.50 -14.70 -9.56
C LEU A 169 2.41 -14.46 -8.35
N ALA A 170 2.65 -15.50 -7.55
CA ALA A 170 3.44 -15.41 -6.33
C ALA A 170 4.88 -14.94 -6.59
N ARG A 171 5.59 -15.55 -7.55
CA ARG A 171 6.98 -15.18 -7.84
C ARG A 171 7.15 -13.74 -8.37
N ARG A 172 6.09 -13.12 -8.92
CA ARG A 172 6.11 -11.72 -9.38
C ARG A 172 5.69 -10.73 -8.31
N HIS A 173 5.06 -11.21 -7.24
CA HIS A 173 4.60 -10.39 -6.13
C HIS A 173 5.07 -11.02 -4.80
N PRO A 174 6.37 -10.91 -4.44
CA PRO A 174 6.99 -11.65 -3.35
C PRO A 174 6.53 -11.25 -1.94
N PHE A 175 5.60 -10.31 -1.83
CA PHE A 175 4.99 -9.86 -0.58
C PHE A 175 3.45 -9.92 -0.62
N LEU A 176 2.86 -10.48 -1.68
CA LEU A 176 1.41 -10.64 -1.80
C LEU A 176 0.93 -11.71 -0.82
N TYR A 177 -0.15 -11.42 -0.11
CA TYR A 177 -0.62 -12.31 0.96
C TYR A 177 -1.22 -13.60 0.39
N PRO A 178 -1.12 -14.72 1.13
CA PRO A 178 -1.62 -16.02 0.68
C PRO A 178 -3.11 -15.99 0.35
N ALA A 179 -3.93 -15.34 1.19
CA ALA A 179 -5.37 -15.23 0.93
C ALA A 179 -5.70 -14.48 -0.37
N THR A 180 -4.94 -13.44 -0.69
CA THR A 180 -5.10 -12.67 -1.93
C THR A 180 -4.72 -13.52 -3.14
N ILE A 181 -3.65 -14.32 -3.04
CA ILE A 181 -3.22 -15.24 -4.09
C ILE A 181 -4.28 -16.32 -4.35
N LEU A 182 -4.79 -16.97 -3.30
CA LEU A 182 -5.82 -17.99 -3.43
C LEU A 182 -7.14 -17.41 -3.97
N PHE A 183 -7.52 -16.22 -3.52
CA PHE A 183 -8.70 -15.53 -4.08
C PHE A 183 -8.51 -15.20 -5.56
N ALA A 184 -7.33 -14.72 -5.96
CA ALA A 184 -7.01 -14.46 -7.35
C ALA A 184 -7.11 -15.74 -8.21
N ALA A 185 -6.63 -16.88 -7.69
CA ALA A 185 -6.76 -18.18 -8.34
C ALA A 185 -8.24 -18.59 -8.54
N ASN A 186 -9.10 -18.38 -7.53
CA ASN A 186 -10.54 -18.63 -7.67
C ASN A 186 -11.20 -17.72 -8.71
N GLN A 187 -10.80 -16.45 -8.78
CA GLN A 187 -11.32 -15.52 -9.78
C GLN A 187 -10.82 -15.85 -11.19
N TYR A 188 -9.58 -16.31 -11.30
CA TYR A 188 -9.01 -16.83 -12.54
C TYR A 188 -9.75 -18.09 -13.01
N ASP A 189 -10.03 -19.02 -12.11
CA ASP A 189 -10.82 -20.22 -12.41
C ASP A 189 -12.23 -19.89 -12.95
N LYS A 190 -12.97 -19.00 -12.29
CA LYS A 190 -14.29 -18.54 -12.77
C LYS A 190 -14.21 -17.87 -14.15
N MET A 191 -13.12 -17.14 -14.40
CA MET A 191 -12.86 -16.55 -15.71
C MET A 191 -12.61 -17.63 -16.77
N MET A 192 -11.78 -18.64 -16.47
CA MET A 192 -11.52 -19.78 -17.36
C MET A 192 -12.82 -20.52 -17.68
N GLU A 193 -13.62 -20.86 -16.66
CA GLU A 193 -14.92 -21.52 -16.81
C GLU A 193 -15.82 -20.75 -17.80
N THR A 194 -15.92 -19.43 -17.64
CA THR A 194 -16.78 -18.61 -18.51
C THR A 194 -16.19 -18.45 -19.92
N CYS A 195 -14.92 -18.05 -20.02
CA CYS A 195 -14.35 -17.65 -21.30
C CYS A 195 -14.02 -18.85 -22.20
N CYS A 196 -13.75 -20.03 -21.64
CA CYS A 196 -13.54 -21.22 -22.46
C CYS A 196 -14.82 -21.72 -23.16
N GLN A 197 -15.99 -21.29 -22.69
CA GLN A 197 -17.28 -21.56 -23.31
C GLN A 197 -17.71 -20.46 -24.30
N ALA A 198 -16.98 -19.34 -24.37
CA ALA A 198 -17.30 -18.26 -25.28
C ALA A 198 -16.99 -18.62 -26.74
N GLU A 199 -17.80 -18.08 -27.66
CA GLU A 199 -17.56 -18.17 -29.11
C GLU A 199 -16.24 -17.48 -29.47
N ASP A 200 -16.05 -16.24 -28.99
CA ASP A 200 -14.79 -15.50 -29.09
C ASP A 200 -14.05 -15.50 -27.74
N LYS A 201 -13.16 -16.48 -27.58
CA LYS A 201 -12.36 -16.66 -26.35
C LYS A 201 -11.39 -15.51 -26.16
N ALA A 202 -10.74 -15.06 -27.23
CA ALA A 202 -9.76 -13.99 -27.19
C ALA A 202 -10.38 -12.68 -26.71
N ALA A 203 -11.56 -12.31 -27.22
CA ALA A 203 -12.29 -11.14 -26.74
C ALA A 203 -12.69 -11.29 -25.27
N CYS A 204 -13.22 -12.44 -24.86
CA CYS A 204 -13.63 -12.68 -23.47
C CYS A 204 -12.45 -12.54 -22.48
N PHE A 205 -11.31 -13.17 -22.78
CA PHE A 205 -10.12 -13.04 -21.92
C PHE A 205 -9.53 -11.64 -21.95
N GLY A 206 -9.55 -10.96 -23.11
CA GLY A 206 -9.13 -9.58 -23.26
C GLY A 206 -9.91 -8.62 -22.35
N GLU A 207 -11.20 -8.88 -22.13
CA GLU A 207 -12.06 -8.10 -21.23
C GLU A 207 -11.89 -8.49 -19.75
N LYS A 208 -11.94 -9.79 -19.44
CA LYS A 208 -12.02 -10.25 -18.03
C LYS A 208 -10.68 -10.31 -17.31
N ALA A 209 -9.59 -10.68 -17.98
CA ALA A 209 -8.28 -10.84 -17.32
C ALA A 209 -7.75 -9.52 -16.70
N PRO A 210 -7.88 -8.35 -17.37
CA PRO A 210 -7.53 -7.08 -16.75
C PRO A 210 -8.32 -6.77 -15.48
N LEU A 211 -9.59 -7.16 -15.38
CA LEU A 211 -10.41 -6.94 -14.18
C LEU A 211 -9.90 -7.73 -12.98
N VAL A 212 -9.54 -9.01 -13.19
CA VAL A 212 -8.93 -9.85 -12.15
C VAL A 212 -7.62 -9.23 -11.67
N MET A 213 -6.72 -8.89 -12.59
CA MET A 213 -5.41 -8.34 -12.25
C MET A 213 -5.47 -6.94 -11.65
N LYS A 214 -6.48 -6.13 -11.99
CA LYS A 214 -6.68 -4.80 -11.40
C LYS A 214 -6.96 -4.87 -9.90
N GLU A 215 -7.82 -5.79 -9.46
CA GLU A 215 -8.11 -5.95 -8.03
C GLU A 215 -6.93 -6.58 -7.27
N VAL A 216 -6.19 -7.49 -7.91
CA VAL A 216 -4.93 -8.02 -7.35
C VAL A 216 -3.91 -6.90 -7.15
N GLY A 217 -3.66 -6.08 -8.17
CA GLY A 217 -2.71 -4.98 -8.09
C GLY A 217 -3.08 -3.94 -7.03
N LYS A 218 -4.36 -3.62 -6.89
CA LYS A 218 -4.86 -2.75 -5.81
C LYS A 218 -4.64 -3.36 -4.42
N THR A 219 -4.87 -4.65 -4.27
CA THR A 219 -4.69 -5.35 -2.98
C THR A 219 -3.22 -5.46 -2.62
N ALA A 220 -2.35 -5.80 -3.58
CA ALA A 220 -0.90 -5.80 -3.42
C ALA A 220 -0.39 -4.43 -2.94
N LEU A 221 -0.89 -3.34 -3.53
CA LEU A 221 -0.53 -1.98 -3.11
C LEU A 221 -0.94 -1.67 -1.66
N ILE A 222 -2.10 -2.15 -1.21
CA ILE A 222 -2.58 -1.97 0.16
C ILE A 222 -1.71 -2.78 1.14
N GLU A 223 -1.37 -4.01 0.79
CA GLU A 223 -0.51 -4.90 1.59
C GLU A 223 0.92 -4.33 1.71
N GLU A 224 1.52 -3.92 0.59
CA GLU A 224 2.83 -3.25 0.58
C GLU A 224 2.84 -1.97 1.42
N ASN A 225 1.80 -1.13 1.29
CA ASN A 225 1.68 0.07 2.12
C ASN A 225 1.52 -0.29 3.60
N THR A 226 0.79 -1.37 3.93
CA THR A 226 0.63 -1.85 5.30
C THR A 226 1.95 -2.33 5.89
N CYS A 227 2.73 -3.13 5.15
CA CYS A 227 4.04 -3.58 5.58
C CYS A 227 5.03 -2.42 5.73
N GLU A 228 4.98 -1.43 4.84
CA GLU A 228 5.82 -0.24 4.98
C GLU A 228 5.44 0.58 6.21
N ILE A 229 4.15 0.71 6.53
CA ILE A 229 3.70 1.41 7.73
C ILE A 229 4.23 0.70 8.99
N LEU A 230 4.12 -0.62 9.04
CA LEU A 230 4.63 -1.43 10.14
C LEU A 230 6.15 -1.24 10.28
N LYS A 231 6.89 -1.33 9.17
CA LYS A 231 8.35 -1.21 9.13
C LYS A 231 8.85 0.17 9.55
N LYS A 232 8.19 1.25 9.11
CA LYS A 232 8.67 2.63 9.30
C LYS A 232 8.14 3.31 10.54
N PHE A 233 6.88 3.07 10.88
CA PHE A 233 6.19 3.78 11.96
C PHE A 233 5.83 2.85 13.13
N GLY A 234 6.05 1.55 13.00
CA GLY A 234 5.88 0.56 14.05
C GLY A 234 4.42 0.13 14.27
N GLU A 235 4.29 -0.85 15.16
CA GLU A 235 3.03 -1.52 15.50
C GLU A 235 1.95 -0.55 15.99
N ARG A 236 2.33 0.48 16.77
CA ARG A 236 1.40 1.50 17.29
C ARG A 236 0.69 2.26 16.17
N ALA A 237 1.44 2.70 15.15
CA ALA A 237 0.87 3.43 14.02
C ALA A 237 -0.07 2.54 13.19
N LEU A 238 0.31 1.27 12.99
CA LEU A 238 -0.54 0.32 12.30
C LEU A 238 -1.82 0.02 13.11
N LYS A 239 -1.72 -0.17 14.43
CA LYS A 239 -2.88 -0.32 15.32
C LYS A 239 -3.84 0.85 15.21
N ALA A 240 -3.35 2.09 15.23
CA ALA A 240 -4.20 3.26 15.05
C ALA A 240 -4.92 3.25 13.69
N LEU A 241 -4.23 2.90 12.60
CA LEU A 241 -4.87 2.80 11.28
C LEU A 241 -5.94 1.70 11.25
N LYS A 242 -5.64 0.51 11.76
CA LYS A 242 -6.60 -0.61 11.79
C LYS A 242 -7.77 -0.32 12.71
N LEU A 243 -7.56 0.42 13.80
CA LEU A 243 -8.61 0.90 14.70
C LEU A 243 -9.57 1.84 13.98
N VAL A 244 -9.05 2.83 13.26
CA VAL A 244 -9.86 3.73 12.43
C VAL A 244 -10.68 2.94 11.41
N GLN A 245 -10.04 2.04 10.66
CA GLN A 245 -10.68 1.20 9.64
C GLN A 245 -11.79 0.33 10.22
N ALA A 246 -11.52 -0.39 11.32
CA ALA A 246 -12.47 -1.29 11.95
C ALA A 246 -13.64 -0.53 12.58
N SER A 247 -13.39 0.63 13.20
CA SER A 247 -14.42 1.45 13.83
C SER A 247 -15.39 2.06 12.82
N GLN A 248 -14.90 2.47 11.64
CA GLN A 248 -15.76 2.93 10.55
C GLN A 248 -16.52 1.78 9.88
N LYS A 249 -15.89 0.61 9.73
CA LYS A 249 -16.50 -0.54 9.07
C LYS A 249 -17.58 -1.20 9.92
N PHE A 250 -17.34 -1.30 11.23
CA PHE A 250 -18.19 -1.96 12.22
C PHE A 250 -18.60 -0.99 13.33
N PRO A 251 -19.29 0.12 13.00
CA PRO A 251 -19.60 1.19 13.95
C PRO A 251 -20.58 0.77 15.05
N LYS A 252 -21.21 -0.41 14.97
CA LYS A 252 -22.08 -0.97 16.02
C LYS A 252 -21.31 -1.76 17.09
N ALA A 253 -20.17 -2.35 16.72
CA ALA A 253 -19.37 -3.15 17.63
C ALA A 253 -18.78 -2.30 18.76
N ASP A 254 -18.73 -2.86 19.97
CA ASP A 254 -18.12 -2.21 21.13
C ASP A 254 -16.59 -2.08 21.02
N PHE A 255 -16.00 -1.22 21.86
CA PHE A 255 -14.56 -0.98 21.84
C PHE A 255 -13.74 -2.25 22.11
N ALA A 256 -14.20 -3.13 23.00
CA ALA A 256 -13.49 -4.35 23.34
C ALA A 256 -13.38 -5.29 22.13
N THR A 257 -14.48 -5.46 21.41
CA THR A 257 -14.57 -6.26 20.18
C THR A 257 -13.69 -5.67 19.09
N ILE A 258 -13.78 -4.36 18.85
CA ILE A 258 -12.93 -3.69 17.86
C ILE A 258 -11.45 -3.80 18.23
N ASN A 259 -11.09 -3.55 19.49
CA ASN A 259 -9.69 -3.61 19.94
C ASN A 259 -9.11 -5.03 19.81
N LYS A 260 -9.92 -6.06 20.09
CA LYS A 260 -9.54 -7.45 19.83
C LYS A 260 -9.26 -7.69 18.35
N LEU A 261 -10.21 -7.33 17.46
CA LEU A 261 -10.04 -7.45 16.01
C LEU A 261 -8.80 -6.72 15.50
N VAL A 262 -8.56 -5.51 15.98
CA VAL A 262 -7.39 -4.68 15.62
C VAL A 262 -6.11 -5.37 16.05
N THR A 263 -6.05 -5.89 17.27
CA THR A 263 -4.86 -6.58 17.80
C THR A 263 -4.53 -7.81 16.95
N THR A 264 -5.52 -8.66 16.68
CA THR A 264 -5.37 -9.83 15.80
C THR A 264 -4.97 -9.42 14.38
N THR A 265 -5.61 -8.39 13.80
CA THR A 265 -5.30 -7.91 12.45
C THR A 265 -3.86 -7.40 12.33
N VAL A 266 -3.37 -6.70 13.35
CA VAL A 266 -1.99 -6.19 13.34
C VAL A 266 -0.97 -7.31 13.51
N HIS A 267 -1.27 -8.31 14.34
CA HIS A 267 -0.42 -9.49 14.47
C HIS A 267 -0.35 -10.27 13.14
N MET A 268 -1.51 -10.52 12.52
CA MET A 268 -1.62 -11.16 11.22
C MET A 268 -0.79 -10.41 10.17
N HIS A 269 -0.94 -9.08 10.07
CA HIS A 269 -0.13 -8.28 9.16
C HIS A 269 1.36 -8.38 9.47
N SER A 270 1.76 -8.45 10.74
CA SER A 270 3.16 -8.67 11.11
C SER A 270 3.66 -9.99 10.53
N ASP A 271 2.95 -11.09 10.74
CA ASP A 271 3.35 -12.41 10.24
C ASP A 271 3.43 -12.42 8.71
N CYS A 272 2.41 -11.89 8.03
CA CYS A 272 2.42 -11.79 6.56
C CYS A 272 3.63 -10.98 6.05
N CYS A 273 3.93 -9.84 6.69
CA CYS A 273 5.04 -8.96 6.27
C CYS A 273 6.42 -9.55 6.55
N HIS A 274 6.56 -10.48 7.52
CA HIS A 274 7.78 -11.23 7.78
C HIS A 274 7.84 -12.57 7.01
N GLY A 275 6.97 -12.75 6.02
CA GLY A 275 6.96 -13.92 5.13
C GLY A 275 6.34 -15.18 5.75
N ASP A 276 5.75 -15.09 6.93
CA ASP A 276 5.09 -16.21 7.59
C ASP A 276 3.66 -16.41 7.07
N MET A 277 3.56 -16.97 5.86
CA MET A 277 2.27 -17.09 5.19
C MET A 277 1.28 -18.02 5.88
N LEU A 278 1.76 -19.06 6.55
CA LEU A 278 0.86 -20.06 7.15
C LEU A 278 0.23 -19.51 8.43
N ASP A 279 1.02 -18.88 9.31
CA ASP A 279 0.48 -18.19 10.48
C ASP A 279 -0.40 -17.00 10.03
N CYS A 280 0.04 -16.21 9.05
CA CYS A 280 -0.75 -15.15 8.42
C CYS A 280 -2.12 -15.64 7.93
N MET A 281 -2.16 -16.79 7.23
CA MET A 281 -3.40 -17.35 6.72
C MET A 281 -4.28 -17.89 7.85
N HIS A 282 -3.69 -18.59 8.82
CA HIS A 282 -4.39 -19.12 9.98
C HIS A 282 -5.07 -18.00 10.78
N GLU A 283 -4.34 -16.95 11.13
CA GLU A 283 -4.89 -15.82 11.90
C GLU A 283 -6.01 -15.10 11.13
N ARG A 284 -5.90 -15.03 9.81
CA ARG A 284 -6.98 -14.52 8.97
C ARG A 284 -8.23 -15.39 9.08
N ILE A 285 -8.08 -16.71 9.11
CA ILE A 285 -9.19 -17.65 9.26
C ILE A 285 -9.83 -17.48 10.65
N GLU A 286 -9.03 -17.48 11.71
CA GLU A 286 -9.53 -17.25 13.08
C GLU A 286 -10.29 -15.94 13.19
N MET A 287 -9.71 -14.85 12.67
CA MET A 287 -10.34 -13.53 12.68
C MET A 287 -11.69 -13.56 11.95
N THR A 288 -11.74 -14.14 10.74
CA THR A 288 -13.00 -14.19 9.97
C THR A 288 -14.05 -15.08 10.63
N ASN A 289 -13.66 -16.18 11.27
CA ASN A 289 -14.55 -17.04 12.04
C ASN A 289 -15.07 -16.33 13.30
N TYR A 290 -14.23 -15.56 13.98
CA TYR A 290 -14.65 -14.73 15.11
C TYR A 290 -15.67 -13.66 14.68
N VAL A 291 -15.40 -12.94 13.58
CA VAL A 291 -16.33 -11.95 13.03
C VAL A 291 -17.68 -12.57 12.69
N CYS A 292 -17.69 -13.75 12.06
CA CYS A 292 -18.92 -14.42 11.65
C CYS A 292 -19.71 -15.04 12.82
N SER A 293 -19.03 -15.57 13.84
CA SER A 293 -19.69 -16.08 15.06
C SER A 293 -20.32 -14.96 15.90
N HIS A 294 -19.89 -13.71 15.71
CA HIS A 294 -20.42 -12.54 16.41
C HIS A 294 -21.10 -11.54 15.44
N GLN A 295 -21.54 -11.99 14.27
CA GLN A 295 -21.97 -11.12 13.17
C GLN A 295 -23.04 -10.09 13.59
N ASP A 296 -24.01 -10.48 14.40
CA ASP A 296 -25.11 -9.61 14.84
C ASP A 296 -24.62 -8.42 15.68
N ALA A 297 -23.56 -8.62 16.48
CA ALA A 297 -22.93 -7.57 17.27
C ALA A 297 -21.91 -6.75 16.48
N VAL A 298 -21.36 -7.32 15.40
CA VAL A 298 -20.29 -6.69 14.61
C VAL A 298 -20.86 -5.82 13.49
N SER A 299 -21.72 -6.37 12.63
CA SER A 299 -22.32 -5.66 11.51
C SER A 299 -23.49 -6.40 10.88
N SER A 300 -24.55 -5.65 10.54
CA SER A 300 -25.71 -6.20 9.82
C SER A 300 -25.42 -6.61 8.38
N LYS A 301 -24.24 -6.29 7.84
CA LYS A 301 -23.88 -6.55 6.43
C LYS A 301 -23.05 -7.83 6.26
N LEU A 302 -22.82 -8.60 7.33
CA LEU A 302 -21.89 -9.75 7.31
C LEU A 302 -22.48 -11.06 6.78
N LYS A 303 -23.82 -11.20 6.77
CA LYS A 303 -24.50 -12.47 6.50
C LYS A 303 -24.01 -13.18 5.24
N ASP A 304 -24.09 -12.49 4.09
CA ASP A 304 -23.72 -13.07 2.79
C ASP A 304 -22.23 -13.43 2.69
N CYS A 305 -21.36 -12.71 3.43
CA CYS A 305 -19.95 -13.04 3.47
C CYS A 305 -19.67 -14.26 4.35
N CYS A 306 -20.39 -14.40 5.47
CA CYS A 306 -20.17 -15.47 6.43
C CYS A 306 -20.60 -16.85 5.95
N GLU A 307 -21.47 -16.91 4.93
CA GLU A 307 -21.88 -18.12 4.23
C GLU A 307 -20.86 -18.59 3.17
N LYS A 308 -19.83 -17.79 2.87
CA LYS A 308 -18.83 -18.12 1.84
C LYS A 308 -17.75 -19.10 2.33
N PRO A 309 -17.10 -19.84 1.41
CA PRO A 309 -15.93 -20.65 1.69
C PRO A 309 -14.78 -19.84 2.31
N VAL A 310 -13.86 -20.51 3.01
CA VAL A 310 -12.81 -19.91 3.84
C VAL A 310 -12.00 -18.80 3.15
N VAL A 311 -11.53 -19.02 1.92
CA VAL A 311 -10.75 -18.04 1.16
C VAL A 311 -11.60 -16.82 0.78
N GLU A 312 -12.80 -17.06 0.24
CA GLU A 312 -13.72 -16.02 -0.23
C GLU A 312 -14.34 -15.22 0.91
N LYS A 313 -14.59 -15.85 2.06
CA LYS A 313 -15.18 -15.23 3.25
C LYS A 313 -14.39 -14.01 3.69
N GLY A 314 -13.08 -14.17 3.90
CA GLY A 314 -12.26 -13.05 4.33
C GLY A 314 -12.15 -11.93 3.29
N GLU A 315 -12.12 -12.27 1.99
CA GLU A 315 -12.06 -11.24 0.95
C GLU A 315 -13.40 -10.52 0.82
N CYS A 316 -14.52 -11.21 0.99
CA CYS A 316 -15.84 -10.60 1.06
C CYS A 316 -15.95 -9.62 2.24
N ILE A 317 -15.54 -10.05 3.44
CA ILE A 317 -15.54 -9.18 4.63
C ILE A 317 -14.66 -7.96 4.39
N ARG A 318 -13.47 -8.13 3.80
CA ARG A 318 -12.56 -7.01 3.49
C ARG A 318 -13.21 -5.98 2.56
N HIS A 319 -13.90 -6.43 1.51
CA HIS A 319 -14.57 -5.56 0.52
C HIS A 319 -15.93 -5.03 0.97
N LEU A 320 -16.47 -5.53 2.08
CA LEU A 320 -17.75 -5.09 2.60
C LEU A 320 -17.75 -3.57 2.84
N GLU A 321 -18.84 -2.90 2.45
CA GLU A 321 -19.03 -1.49 2.79
C GLU A 321 -19.15 -1.29 4.31
N ASN A 322 -18.95 -0.06 4.75
CA ASN A 322 -19.16 0.31 6.15
C ASN A 322 -20.62 0.04 6.55
N ASP A 323 -20.83 -0.48 7.76
CA ASP A 323 -22.19 -0.60 8.29
C ASP A 323 -22.77 0.79 8.63
N ASP A 324 -24.07 0.84 8.81
CA ASP A 324 -24.76 2.10 9.08
C ASP A 324 -24.40 2.63 10.46
N LYS A 325 -24.09 3.93 10.53
CA LYS A 325 -23.82 4.63 11.79
C LYS A 325 -25.01 4.45 12.75
N PRO A 326 -24.80 3.99 14.00
CA PRO A 326 -25.89 3.89 14.97
C PRO A 326 -26.56 5.25 15.21
N ALA A 327 -27.90 5.26 15.21
CA ALA A 327 -28.70 6.49 15.23
C ALA A 327 -28.63 7.25 16.57
N ASP A 328 -28.25 6.57 17.63
CA ASP A 328 -28.12 7.06 19.00
C ASP A 328 -26.78 7.75 19.30
N LEU A 329 -25.81 7.68 18.37
CA LEU A 329 -24.50 8.31 18.57
C LEU A 329 -24.54 9.83 18.31
N SER A 330 -24.35 10.60 19.38
CA SER A 330 -24.00 12.02 19.31
C SER A 330 -22.81 12.23 18.35
N PRO A 331 -22.85 13.22 17.42
CA PRO A 331 -21.69 13.57 16.60
C PRO A 331 -20.48 14.04 17.43
N LYS A 332 -20.71 14.58 18.62
CA LYS A 332 -19.66 15.06 19.53
C LYS A 332 -19.25 13.97 20.52
N VAL A 333 -17.96 13.93 20.84
CA VAL A 333 -17.32 13.05 21.83
C VAL A 333 -16.99 13.87 23.10
N ARG A 334 -18.04 14.33 23.79
CA ARG A 334 -17.94 15.34 24.86
C ARG A 334 -17.09 14.88 26.03
N GLU A 335 -17.14 13.59 26.35
CA GLU A 335 -16.36 12.95 27.41
C GLU A 335 -14.83 13.14 27.25
N PHE A 336 -14.35 13.48 26.05
CA PHE A 336 -12.92 13.73 25.79
C PHE A 336 -12.52 15.21 25.87
N ILE A 337 -13.48 16.13 25.97
CA ILE A 337 -13.23 17.58 25.93
C ILE A 337 -13.96 18.38 27.02
N GLU A 338 -14.96 17.80 27.69
CA GLU A 338 -15.75 18.44 28.75
C GLU A 338 -15.46 17.83 30.14
N ASP A 339 -15.05 16.55 30.23
CA ASP A 339 -14.85 15.87 31.51
C ASP A 339 -13.57 16.32 32.23
N THR A 340 -13.67 16.60 33.53
CA THR A 340 -12.56 17.18 34.29
C THR A 340 -11.38 16.23 34.53
N ASP A 341 -11.60 14.91 34.41
CA ASP A 341 -10.62 13.86 34.68
C ASP A 341 -9.86 13.38 33.42
N VAL A 342 -10.05 14.02 32.25
CA VAL A 342 -9.35 13.70 30.99
C VAL A 342 -7.82 13.60 31.18
N CYS A 343 -7.20 14.55 31.90
CA CYS A 343 -5.76 14.54 32.12
C CYS A 343 -5.30 13.40 33.04
N ASP A 344 -6.13 12.98 34.00
CA ASP A 344 -5.83 11.84 34.87
C ASP A 344 -5.87 10.53 34.09
N HIS A 345 -6.87 10.34 33.23
CA HIS A 345 -6.95 9.18 32.34
C HIS A 345 -5.79 9.16 31.34
N PHE A 346 -5.48 10.30 30.74
CA PHE A 346 -4.36 10.43 29.80
C PHE A 346 -3.01 10.12 30.46
N ALA A 347 -2.79 10.54 31.71
CA ALA A 347 -1.56 10.26 32.44
C ALA A 347 -1.43 8.79 32.89
N LYS A 348 -2.53 8.13 33.24
CA LYS A 348 -2.53 6.74 33.72
C LYS A 348 -2.52 5.70 32.59
N GLU A 349 -3.27 5.94 31.53
CA GLU A 349 -3.55 4.97 30.47
C GLU A 349 -3.49 5.60 29.08
N GLN A 350 -2.43 6.36 28.79
CA GLN A 350 -2.29 7.19 27.58
C GLN A 350 -2.77 6.50 26.29
N ASP A 351 -2.27 5.31 25.99
CA ASP A 351 -2.55 4.61 24.73
C ASP A 351 -3.99 4.09 24.66
N ALA A 352 -4.51 3.53 25.76
CA ALA A 352 -5.87 3.02 25.81
C ALA A 352 -6.88 4.17 25.75
N PHE A 353 -6.60 5.29 26.40
CA PHE A 353 -7.42 6.49 26.37
C PHE A 353 -7.48 7.10 24.96
N LEU A 354 -6.32 7.26 24.30
CA LEU A 354 -6.27 7.73 22.91
C LEU A 354 -6.94 6.76 21.94
N ALA A 355 -6.81 5.44 22.15
CA ALA A 355 -7.50 4.45 21.33
C ALA A 355 -9.02 4.58 21.47
N LYS A 356 -9.54 4.76 22.69
CA LYS A 356 -10.98 5.00 22.91
C LYS A 356 -11.45 6.27 22.19
N PHE A 357 -10.69 7.37 22.27
CA PHE A 357 -11.00 8.59 21.52
C PHE A 357 -11.08 8.33 20.01
N VAL A 358 -10.06 7.68 19.45
CA VAL A 358 -10.02 7.37 18.01
C VAL A 358 -11.17 6.45 17.60
N TYR A 359 -11.50 5.44 18.42
CA TYR A 359 -12.64 4.56 18.18
C TYR A 359 -13.97 5.33 18.15
N GLU A 360 -14.27 6.10 19.21
CA GLU A 360 -15.53 6.85 19.31
C GLU A 360 -15.65 7.89 18.19
N TYR A 361 -14.55 8.57 17.88
CA TYR A 361 -14.53 9.57 16.82
C TYR A 361 -14.69 8.92 15.43
N SER A 362 -13.98 7.83 15.16
CA SER A 362 -14.04 7.16 13.85
C SER A 362 -15.42 6.58 13.53
N ARG A 363 -16.07 5.90 14.49
CA ARG A 363 -17.40 5.31 14.28
C ARG A 363 -18.52 6.35 14.08
N ARG A 364 -18.29 7.60 14.50
CA ARG A 364 -19.22 8.73 14.32
C ARG A 364 -19.07 9.44 12.98
N HIS A 365 -17.94 9.27 12.32
CA HIS A 365 -17.53 10.07 11.16
C HIS A 365 -17.12 9.22 9.95
N PRO A 366 -18.05 8.45 9.34
CA PRO A 366 -17.77 7.70 8.11
C PRO A 366 -17.43 8.60 6.91
N GLU A 367 -17.82 9.88 6.94
CA GLU A 367 -17.51 10.90 5.93
C GLU A 367 -16.06 11.41 5.99
N PHE A 368 -15.29 11.05 7.01
CA PHE A 368 -13.87 11.38 7.09
C PHE A 368 -12.99 10.26 6.55
N SER A 369 -11.88 10.65 5.92
CA SER A 369 -10.85 9.69 5.52
C SER A 369 -10.16 9.07 6.74
N HIS A 370 -9.54 7.90 6.55
CA HIS A 370 -8.76 7.27 7.62
C HIS A 370 -7.61 8.18 8.08
N GLN A 371 -6.97 8.86 7.14
CA GLN A 371 -5.84 9.75 7.36
C GLN A 371 -6.28 10.99 8.14
N MET A 372 -7.49 11.52 7.90
CA MET A 372 -8.05 12.61 8.69
C MET A 372 -8.33 12.20 10.13
N LEU A 373 -8.87 11.00 10.33
CA LEU A 373 -9.12 10.45 11.68
C LEU A 373 -7.80 10.21 12.43
N LEU A 374 -6.77 9.71 11.75
CA LEU A 374 -5.43 9.58 12.32
C LEU A 374 -4.82 10.94 12.70
N ARG A 375 -4.98 11.97 11.85
CA ARG A 375 -4.56 13.34 12.19
C ARG A 375 -5.31 13.89 13.39
N THR A 376 -6.61 13.61 13.47
CA THR A 376 -7.45 14.02 14.59
C THR A 376 -6.97 13.38 15.90
N GLY A 377 -6.71 12.07 15.89
CA GLY A 377 -6.13 11.36 17.03
C GLY A 377 -4.77 11.93 17.46
N LYS A 378 -3.87 12.18 16.49
CA LYS A 378 -2.56 12.78 16.77
C LYS A 378 -2.66 14.22 17.31
N GLY A 379 -3.50 15.06 16.70
CA GLY A 379 -3.72 16.43 17.15
C GLY A 379 -4.34 16.48 18.55
N TYR A 380 -5.23 15.54 18.88
CA TYR A 380 -5.77 15.41 20.23
C TYR A 380 -4.71 14.97 21.24
N GLN A 381 -3.82 14.03 20.89
CA GLN A 381 -2.67 13.68 21.73
C GLN A 381 -1.79 14.92 22.01
N GLU A 382 -1.40 15.66 20.97
CA GLU A 382 -0.59 16.88 21.10
C GLU A 382 -1.30 17.97 21.93
N LEU A 383 -2.63 18.09 21.80
CA LEU A 383 -3.44 18.98 22.61
C LEU A 383 -3.33 18.61 24.09
N LEU A 384 -3.53 17.35 24.46
CA LEU A 384 -3.46 16.91 25.85
C LEU A 384 -2.06 17.03 26.44
N GLU A 385 -1.02 16.70 25.66
CA GLU A 385 0.39 16.85 26.07
C GLU A 385 0.74 18.29 26.45
N ASN A 386 0.05 19.27 25.87
CA ASN A 386 0.20 20.69 26.17
C ASN A 386 -0.76 21.14 27.28
N CYS A 387 -2.06 20.85 27.14
CA CYS A 387 -3.11 21.36 28.02
C CYS A 387 -3.05 20.79 29.44
N CYS A 388 -2.66 19.52 29.60
CA CYS A 388 -2.56 18.90 30.93
C CYS A 388 -1.40 19.46 31.78
N LYS A 389 -0.57 20.35 31.22
CA LYS A 389 0.49 21.09 31.93
C LYS A 389 0.10 22.53 32.26
N THR A 390 -1.09 22.98 31.84
CA THR A 390 -1.57 24.35 32.07
C THR A 390 -2.25 24.50 33.42
N SER A 391 -2.48 25.74 33.86
CA SER A 391 -3.19 26.03 35.11
C SER A 391 -4.69 25.70 35.06
N ASN A 392 -5.27 25.61 33.87
CA ASN A 392 -6.68 25.25 33.66
C ASN A 392 -6.81 24.29 32.47
N PRO A 393 -6.50 22.98 32.65
CA PRO A 393 -6.56 22.01 31.57
C PRO A 393 -7.93 21.91 30.86
N PRO A 394 -9.08 21.89 31.58
CA PRO A 394 -10.40 21.85 30.93
C PRO A 394 -10.67 22.97 29.94
N GLU A 395 -10.32 24.19 30.29
CA GLU A 395 -10.47 25.33 29.37
C GLU A 395 -9.54 25.22 28.15
N CYS A 396 -8.37 24.61 28.33
CA CYS A 396 -7.41 24.42 27.24
C CYS A 396 -7.85 23.32 26.27
N TYR A 397 -8.12 22.09 26.75
CA TYR A 397 -8.48 20.99 25.85
C TYR A 397 -9.92 21.10 25.34
N GLY A 398 -10.79 21.88 25.99
CA GLY A 398 -12.13 22.21 25.50
C GLY A 398 -12.15 22.89 24.13
N LYS A 399 -11.00 23.42 23.68
CA LYS A 399 -10.82 24.00 22.33
C LYS A 399 -10.49 22.98 21.25
N GLY A 400 -10.49 21.67 21.57
CA GLY A 400 -10.13 20.61 20.63
C GLY A 400 -10.95 20.60 19.33
N GLU A 401 -12.24 20.95 19.39
CA GLU A 401 -13.10 21.06 18.19
C GLU A 401 -12.61 22.14 17.21
N GLU A 402 -12.00 23.23 17.68
CA GLU A 402 -11.49 24.31 16.82
C GLU A 402 -10.27 23.86 16.01
N ILE A 403 -9.35 23.14 16.65
CA ILE A 403 -8.15 22.58 16.02
C ILE A 403 -8.53 21.59 14.91
N LEU A 404 -9.49 20.72 15.22
CA LEU A 404 -10.06 19.77 14.28
C LEU A 404 -10.70 20.47 13.06
N LYS A 405 -11.50 21.51 13.28
CA LYS A 405 -12.13 22.28 12.20
C LYS A 405 -11.09 22.85 11.24
N LYS A 406 -9.95 23.32 11.74
CA LYS A 406 -8.85 23.81 10.91
C LYS A 406 -8.29 22.72 9.99
N HIS A 407 -7.98 21.54 10.53
CA HIS A 407 -7.48 20.41 9.74
C HIS A 407 -8.49 19.92 8.70
N LEU A 408 -9.78 19.95 9.04
CA LEU A 408 -10.86 19.59 8.12
C LEU A 408 -10.93 20.59 6.96
N GLN A 409 -10.92 21.89 7.26
CA GLN A 409 -11.00 22.96 6.26
C GLN A 409 -9.84 22.88 5.26
N GLU A 410 -8.60 22.79 5.74
CA GLU A 410 -7.40 22.65 4.89
C GLU A 410 -7.51 21.46 3.92
N SER A 411 -8.08 20.35 4.39
CA SER A 411 -8.24 19.13 3.60
C SER A 411 -9.36 19.25 2.57
N GLN A 412 -10.48 19.87 2.95
CA GLN A 412 -11.63 20.10 2.08
C GLN A 412 -11.29 21.09 0.96
N GLU A 413 -10.60 22.19 1.26
CA GLU A 413 -10.20 23.20 0.27
C GLU A 413 -9.29 22.59 -0.81
N LEU A 414 -8.29 21.80 -0.40
CA LEU A 414 -7.40 21.11 -1.33
C LEU A 414 -8.16 20.16 -2.27
N MET A 415 -9.10 19.39 -1.71
CA MET A 415 -9.90 18.43 -2.46
C MET A 415 -10.85 19.14 -3.44
N GLN A 416 -11.55 20.17 -2.98
CA GLN A 416 -12.45 20.98 -3.80
C GLN A 416 -11.69 21.62 -4.96
N ALA A 417 -10.50 22.18 -4.73
CA ALA A 417 -9.67 22.74 -5.78
C ALA A 417 -9.27 21.71 -6.85
N ASN A 418 -8.83 20.52 -6.44
CA ASN A 418 -8.48 19.46 -7.39
C ASN A 418 -9.70 18.93 -8.16
N CYS A 419 -10.83 18.71 -7.47
CA CYS A 419 -12.06 18.24 -8.12
C CYS A 419 -12.67 19.29 -9.05
N LYS A 420 -12.49 20.58 -8.75
CA LYS A 420 -12.86 21.67 -9.66
C LYS A 420 -12.09 21.58 -10.98
N ILE A 421 -10.76 21.43 -10.92
CA ILE A 421 -9.93 21.27 -12.12
C ILE A 421 -10.38 20.04 -12.93
N PHE A 422 -10.62 18.90 -12.25
CA PHE A 422 -11.11 17.70 -12.93
C PHE A 422 -12.46 17.92 -13.63
N LYS A 423 -13.43 18.53 -12.94
CA LYS A 423 -14.78 18.76 -13.50
C LYS A 423 -14.77 19.77 -14.66
N GLU A 424 -13.90 20.78 -14.60
CA GLU A 424 -13.83 21.83 -15.62
C GLU A 424 -12.98 21.44 -16.83
N ALA A 425 -11.87 20.72 -16.63
CA ALA A 425 -10.88 20.48 -17.67
C ALA A 425 -10.56 18.99 -17.91
N GLY A 426 -10.99 18.08 -17.05
CA GLY A 426 -10.75 16.64 -17.17
C GLY A 426 -9.42 16.15 -16.60
N GLU A 427 -9.21 14.84 -16.69
CA GLU A 427 -8.11 14.12 -16.03
C GLU A 427 -6.72 14.60 -16.46
N TYR A 428 -6.48 14.77 -17.77
CA TYR A 428 -5.19 15.21 -18.30
C TYR A 428 -4.74 16.56 -17.73
N PHE A 429 -5.66 17.51 -17.60
CA PHE A 429 -5.34 18.83 -17.05
C PHE A 429 -5.17 18.81 -15.53
N LEU A 430 -5.96 17.99 -14.82
CA LEU A 430 -5.68 17.72 -13.40
C LEU A 430 -4.28 17.13 -13.22
N GLN A 431 -3.90 16.14 -14.05
CA GLN A 431 -2.57 15.55 -14.02
C GLN A 431 -1.50 16.61 -14.22
N ASN A 432 -1.64 17.50 -15.21
CA ASN A 432 -0.66 18.56 -15.45
C ASN A 432 -0.51 19.49 -14.25
N ALA A 433 -1.62 19.89 -13.61
CA ALA A 433 -1.57 20.72 -12.41
C ALA A 433 -0.88 20.01 -11.22
N ILE A 434 -1.06 18.69 -11.07
CA ILE A 434 -0.33 17.89 -10.08
C ILE A 434 1.14 17.76 -10.49
N LEU A 435 1.43 17.52 -11.76
CA LEU A 435 2.78 17.35 -12.31
C LEU A 435 3.64 18.59 -12.11
N VAL A 436 3.09 19.79 -12.32
CA VAL A 436 3.79 21.05 -12.01
C VAL A 436 4.19 21.10 -10.54
N ARG A 437 3.22 20.86 -9.64
CA ARG A 437 3.42 20.91 -8.19
C ARG A 437 4.45 19.88 -7.73
N TYR A 438 4.37 18.64 -8.21
CA TYR A 438 5.25 17.56 -7.76
C TYR A 438 6.65 17.62 -8.39
N THR A 439 6.78 18.14 -9.61
CA THR A 439 8.11 18.38 -10.21
C THR A 439 8.88 19.44 -9.40
N LYS A 440 8.21 20.50 -8.92
CA LYS A 440 8.82 21.50 -8.04
C LYS A 440 9.27 20.90 -6.69
N LYS A 441 8.49 19.98 -6.12
CA LYS A 441 8.76 19.32 -4.82
C LYS A 441 9.85 18.26 -4.89
N MET A 442 9.92 17.54 -6.01
CA MET A 442 10.74 16.34 -6.19
C MET A 442 11.46 16.34 -7.56
N PRO A 443 12.20 17.41 -7.91
CA PRO A 443 12.81 17.56 -9.23
C PRO A 443 13.90 16.52 -9.53
N GLN A 444 14.37 15.78 -8.51
CA GLN A 444 15.33 14.69 -8.67
C GLN A 444 14.72 13.44 -9.33
N LEU A 445 13.40 13.26 -9.27
CA LEU A 445 12.75 12.11 -9.89
C LEU A 445 12.86 12.18 -11.43
N PRO A 446 13.08 11.04 -12.12
CA PRO A 446 12.97 10.98 -13.58
C PRO A 446 11.60 11.45 -14.09
N SER A 447 11.56 12.00 -15.30
CA SER A 447 10.30 12.52 -15.88
C SER A 447 9.25 11.41 -16.04
N THR A 448 9.68 10.20 -16.40
CA THR A 448 8.82 9.01 -16.48
C THR A 448 8.17 8.67 -15.13
N GLU A 449 8.93 8.72 -14.04
CA GLU A 449 8.41 8.45 -12.69
C GLU A 449 7.44 9.56 -12.24
N LEU A 450 7.78 10.84 -12.45
CA LEU A 450 6.90 11.97 -12.12
C LEU A 450 5.56 11.88 -12.87
N ILE A 451 5.61 11.60 -14.17
CA ILE A 451 4.41 11.43 -15.00
C ILE A 451 3.59 10.24 -14.50
N TRP A 452 4.24 9.12 -14.17
CA TRP A 452 3.58 7.93 -13.65
C TRP A 452 2.86 8.19 -12.33
N PHE A 453 3.55 8.72 -11.30
CA PHE A 453 2.93 9.02 -10.00
C PHE A 453 1.79 10.02 -10.11
N THR A 454 1.97 11.09 -10.89
CA THR A 454 0.97 12.16 -11.03
C THR A 454 -0.24 11.69 -11.83
N LYS A 455 -0.06 10.78 -12.80
CA LYS A 455 -1.16 10.11 -13.50
C LYS A 455 -2.03 9.31 -12.53
N GLN A 456 -1.40 8.51 -11.66
CA GLN A 456 -2.13 7.76 -10.63
C GLN A 456 -2.96 8.70 -9.72
N MET A 457 -2.40 9.86 -9.33
CA MET A 457 -3.16 10.85 -8.54
C MET A 457 -4.32 11.49 -9.33
N ALA A 458 -4.17 11.71 -10.64
CA ALA A 458 -5.24 12.23 -11.48
C ALA A 458 -6.37 11.19 -11.69
N GLU A 459 -6.03 9.91 -11.85
CA GLU A 459 -6.97 8.79 -11.90
C GLU A 459 -7.79 8.69 -10.61
N VAL A 460 -7.21 9.03 -9.45
CA VAL A 460 -7.98 9.18 -8.20
C VAL A 460 -9.03 10.29 -8.31
N GLY A 461 -8.67 11.44 -8.89
CA GLY A 461 -9.62 12.51 -9.18
C GLY A 461 -10.77 12.03 -10.07
N ALA A 462 -10.45 11.30 -11.15
CA ALA A 462 -11.45 10.73 -12.05
C ALA A 462 -12.41 9.77 -11.34
N LYS A 463 -11.90 8.96 -10.41
CA LYS A 463 -12.67 8.00 -9.64
C LYS A 463 -13.52 8.62 -8.53
N CYS A 464 -12.97 9.61 -7.80
CA CYS A 464 -13.57 10.10 -6.55
C CYS A 464 -14.39 11.38 -6.72
N CYS A 465 -14.02 12.29 -7.64
CA CYS A 465 -14.68 13.59 -7.77
C CYS A 465 -16.11 13.53 -8.34
N GLN A 466 -16.53 12.36 -8.81
CA GLN A 466 -17.88 12.07 -9.31
C GLN A 466 -18.81 11.50 -8.23
N LEU A 467 -18.28 11.17 -7.05
CA LEU A 467 -19.05 10.64 -5.93
C LEU A 467 -19.83 11.75 -5.21
N SER A 468 -20.76 11.34 -4.34
CA SER A 468 -21.44 12.24 -3.42
C SER A 468 -20.45 12.92 -2.47
N GLU A 469 -20.78 14.12 -1.99
CA GLU A 469 -19.86 14.99 -1.23
C GLU A 469 -19.24 14.29 0.00
N ASP A 470 -20.04 13.49 0.71
CA ASP A 470 -19.65 12.67 1.86
C ASP A 470 -18.66 11.54 1.52
N LYS A 471 -18.60 11.12 0.25
CA LYS A 471 -17.73 10.04 -0.24
C LYS A 471 -16.47 10.54 -0.94
N ILE A 472 -16.45 11.79 -1.42
CA ILE A 472 -15.27 12.34 -2.12
C ILE A 472 -14.06 12.33 -1.18
N PHE A 473 -14.25 12.77 0.07
CA PHE A 473 -13.16 12.92 1.02
C PHE A 473 -12.50 11.59 1.44
N PRO A 474 -13.25 10.58 1.90
CA PRO A 474 -12.65 9.29 2.22
C PRO A 474 -12.07 8.61 0.97
N CYS A 475 -12.72 8.68 -0.20
CA CYS A 475 -12.20 8.10 -1.44
C CYS A 475 -10.87 8.74 -1.86
N GLY A 476 -10.84 10.07 -1.95
CA GLY A 476 -9.71 10.81 -2.50
C GLY A 476 -8.46 10.67 -1.63
N GLU A 477 -8.57 10.92 -0.33
CA GLU A 477 -7.41 10.90 0.55
C GLU A 477 -6.87 9.48 0.78
N GLN A 478 -7.72 8.46 0.88
CA GLN A 478 -7.26 7.07 1.02
C GLN A 478 -6.46 6.61 -0.20
N LEU A 479 -6.93 6.90 -1.42
CA LEU A 479 -6.24 6.47 -2.63
C LEU A 479 -4.98 7.31 -2.90
N VAL A 480 -5.00 8.62 -2.64
CA VAL A 480 -3.79 9.45 -2.72
C VAL A 480 -2.73 8.99 -1.72
N ASP A 481 -3.13 8.55 -0.52
CA ASP A 481 -2.19 8.02 0.48
C ASP A 481 -1.46 6.76 -0.02
N LEU A 482 -2.12 5.90 -0.80
CA LEU A 482 -1.46 4.75 -1.43
C LEU A 482 -0.38 5.17 -2.42
N VAL A 483 -0.65 6.19 -3.25
CA VAL A 483 0.34 6.74 -4.20
C VAL A 483 1.50 7.38 -3.44
N MET A 484 1.22 8.13 -2.36
CA MET A 484 2.27 8.68 -1.50
C MET A 484 3.10 7.59 -0.83
N GLY A 485 2.49 6.46 -0.46
CA GLY A 485 3.19 5.26 0.00
C GLY A 485 4.17 4.72 -1.04
N GLN A 486 3.78 4.67 -2.32
CA GLN A 486 4.68 4.27 -3.40
C GLN A 486 5.85 5.24 -3.58
N ILE A 487 5.60 6.56 -3.51
CA ILE A 487 6.67 7.58 -3.56
C ILE A 487 7.65 7.35 -2.41
N CYS A 488 7.17 7.09 -1.19
CA CYS A 488 8.03 6.82 -0.04
C CYS A 488 8.82 5.51 -0.20
N ARG A 489 8.20 4.42 -0.67
CA ARG A 489 8.94 3.17 -0.96
C ARG A 489 10.03 3.39 -2.00
N ARG A 490 9.70 4.10 -3.09
CA ARG A 490 10.66 4.50 -4.12
C ARG A 490 11.80 5.35 -3.53
N HIS A 491 11.50 6.26 -2.61
CA HIS A 491 12.49 7.08 -1.91
C HIS A 491 13.42 6.25 -1.03
N TYR A 492 12.92 5.26 -0.30
CA TYR A 492 13.78 4.42 0.56
C TYR A 492 14.74 3.55 -0.25
N ALA A 493 14.32 3.11 -1.44
CA ALA A 493 15.19 2.36 -2.35
C ALA A 493 16.26 3.25 -3.01
N SER A 494 15.89 4.46 -3.43
CA SER A 494 16.84 5.43 -3.95
C SER A 494 16.38 6.85 -3.52
N PRO A 495 17.14 7.49 -2.60
CA PRO A 495 16.74 8.76 -2.01
C PRO A 495 16.49 9.86 -3.05
N ILE A 496 15.36 10.55 -2.88
CA ILE A 496 14.93 11.68 -3.71
C ILE A 496 15.55 12.99 -3.20
N ASN A 497 15.12 13.45 -2.02
CA ASN A 497 15.71 14.60 -1.31
C ASN A 497 15.38 14.56 0.20
N PRO A 498 16.07 15.35 1.05
CA PRO A 498 15.87 15.32 2.50
C PRO A 498 14.47 15.72 2.97
N ASN A 499 13.78 16.61 2.22
CA ASN A 499 12.44 17.06 2.58
C ASN A 499 11.41 15.93 2.38
N VAL A 500 11.56 15.15 1.31
CA VAL A 500 10.78 13.92 1.10
C VAL A 500 11.09 12.88 2.16
N CYS A 501 12.38 12.70 2.52
CA CYS A 501 12.78 11.78 3.59
C CYS A 501 12.06 12.10 4.90
N LYS A 502 12.04 13.38 5.28
CA LYS A 502 11.32 13.90 6.44
C LYS A 502 9.82 13.56 6.38
N CYS A 503 9.14 13.93 5.29
CA CYS A 503 7.70 13.66 5.17
C CYS A 503 7.35 12.16 5.13
N CYS A 504 8.25 11.32 4.61
CA CYS A 504 8.06 9.88 4.57
C CYS A 504 8.40 9.19 5.90
N SER A 505 9.08 9.84 6.84
CA SER A 505 9.60 9.16 8.05
C SER A 505 9.09 9.74 9.37
N ASP A 506 8.74 11.04 9.41
CA ASP A 506 8.38 11.71 10.66
C ASP A 506 7.05 11.22 11.25
N SER A 507 6.00 11.11 10.43
CA SER A 507 4.67 10.74 10.91
C SER A 507 3.76 10.27 9.81
N TYR A 508 3.23 9.05 9.95
CA TYR A 508 2.25 8.50 9.01
C TYR A 508 0.99 9.37 8.89
N ALA A 509 0.41 9.78 10.02
CA ALA A 509 -0.79 10.64 10.05
C ALA A 509 -0.60 11.97 9.31
N LEU A 510 0.62 12.54 9.36
CA LEU A 510 0.93 13.83 8.75
C LEU A 510 1.61 13.71 7.38
N ARG A 511 1.79 12.49 6.84
CA ARG A 511 2.48 12.25 5.56
C ARG A 511 1.88 13.06 4.42
N ARG A 512 0.55 12.99 4.26
CA ARG A 512 -0.17 13.73 3.20
C ARG A 512 0.02 15.24 3.30
N PRO A 513 -0.35 15.91 4.41
CA PRO A 513 -0.15 17.36 4.48
C PRO A 513 1.33 17.76 4.40
N CYS A 514 2.26 16.95 4.93
CA CYS A 514 3.69 17.23 4.79
C CYS A 514 4.12 17.26 3.32
N ILE A 515 3.82 16.20 2.55
CA ILE A 515 4.17 16.13 1.12
C ILE A 515 3.47 17.25 0.33
N THR A 516 2.19 17.50 0.58
CA THR A 516 1.45 18.56 -0.11
C THR A 516 2.00 19.95 0.17
N ASN A 517 2.54 20.19 1.38
CA ASN A 517 3.10 21.49 1.76
C ASN A 517 4.58 21.69 1.40
N LEU A 518 5.24 20.69 0.81
CA LEU A 518 6.61 20.86 0.34
C LEU A 518 6.73 22.03 -0.65
N GLY A 519 7.72 22.89 -0.45
CA GLY A 519 8.05 23.96 -1.39
C GLY A 519 8.85 23.44 -2.59
N ILE A 520 9.48 24.39 -3.30
CA ILE A 520 10.57 24.07 -4.23
C ILE A 520 11.74 23.51 -3.40
N ASP A 521 12.39 22.47 -3.89
CA ASP A 521 13.63 22.01 -3.24
C ASP A 521 14.79 22.99 -3.50
N GLU A 522 15.11 23.79 -2.49
CA GLU A 522 16.19 24.78 -2.55
C GLU A 522 17.58 24.18 -2.79
N LYS A 523 17.77 22.88 -2.53
CA LYS A 523 19.04 22.18 -2.77
C LYS A 523 19.13 21.58 -4.16
N TYR A 524 18.06 21.64 -4.95
CA TYR A 524 18.08 21.14 -6.31
C TYR A 524 18.93 22.06 -7.20
N VAL A 525 19.84 21.45 -7.95
CA VAL A 525 20.63 22.15 -8.97
C VAL A 525 19.88 22.01 -10.29
N PRO A 526 19.36 23.11 -10.87
CA PRO A 526 18.63 23.04 -12.13
C PRO A 526 19.47 22.49 -13.26
N ILE A 527 18.85 21.71 -14.14
CA ILE A 527 19.52 21.24 -15.36
C ILE A 527 19.87 22.45 -16.25
N PRO A 528 21.01 22.43 -16.95
CA PRO A 528 21.38 23.52 -17.85
C PRO A 528 20.37 23.65 -18.98
N PHE A 529 20.16 24.88 -19.46
CA PHE A 529 19.35 25.09 -20.66
C PHE A 529 20.03 24.39 -21.84
N SER A 530 19.28 23.58 -22.56
CA SER A 530 19.75 22.94 -23.79
C SER A 530 18.60 22.86 -24.78
N PRO A 531 18.84 23.09 -26.09
CA PRO A 531 17.87 22.78 -27.12
C PRO A 531 17.34 21.35 -27.03
N ALA A 532 18.16 20.40 -26.54
CA ALA A 532 17.76 19.00 -26.35
C ALA A 532 16.63 18.79 -25.31
N LEU A 533 16.31 19.80 -24.49
CA LEU A 533 15.14 19.77 -23.60
C LEU A 533 13.82 19.87 -24.38
N PHE A 534 13.91 20.31 -25.63
CA PHE A 534 12.81 20.51 -26.56
C PHE A 534 13.00 19.55 -27.74
N THR A 535 12.10 18.58 -27.89
CA THR A 535 12.16 17.63 -29.00
C THR A 535 10.95 17.85 -29.90
N PHE A 536 11.20 18.39 -31.10
CA PHE A 536 10.18 18.74 -32.08
C PHE A 536 10.48 18.05 -33.40
N HIS A 537 9.66 17.05 -33.74
CA HIS A 537 9.75 16.31 -35.00
C HIS A 537 8.35 16.13 -35.59
N GLU A 538 8.28 15.72 -36.86
CA GLU A 538 7.04 15.43 -37.58
C GLU A 538 6.14 14.41 -36.87
N ASP A 539 6.72 13.56 -36.01
CA ASP A 539 5.99 12.58 -35.21
C ASP A 539 5.01 13.22 -34.21
N LEU A 540 5.13 14.53 -33.92
CA LEU A 540 4.14 15.31 -33.16
C LEU A 540 2.81 15.50 -33.92
N CYS A 541 2.81 15.31 -35.23
CA CYS A 541 1.63 15.44 -36.10
C CYS A 541 0.87 14.12 -36.26
N ALA A 542 1.59 12.99 -36.23
CA ALA A 542 1.04 11.65 -36.36
C ALA A 542 0.85 10.92 -35.01
N ALA A 543 1.33 11.48 -33.90
CA ALA A 543 1.19 10.88 -32.58
C ALA A 543 -0.27 10.66 -32.20
N GLU A 544 -0.58 9.45 -31.74
CA GLU A 544 -1.81 9.19 -31.00
C GLU A 544 -1.92 10.15 -29.80
N GLU A 545 -3.15 10.54 -29.45
CA GLU A 545 -3.41 11.55 -28.42
C GLU A 545 -2.68 11.26 -27.09
N LYS A 546 -2.56 9.98 -26.69
CA LYS A 546 -1.83 9.57 -25.48
C LYS A 546 -0.33 9.85 -25.56
N GLU A 547 0.31 9.53 -26.68
CA GLU A 547 1.74 9.79 -26.87
C GLU A 547 2.03 11.28 -26.94
N LEU A 548 1.13 12.04 -27.58
CA LEU A 548 1.22 13.49 -27.60
C LEU A 548 1.11 14.10 -26.19
N GLN A 549 0.17 13.63 -25.37
CA GLN A 549 0.01 14.05 -23.99
C GLN A 549 1.27 13.76 -23.15
N ARG A 550 1.87 12.57 -23.32
CA ARG A 550 3.14 12.20 -22.67
C ARG A 550 4.26 13.17 -23.05
N LYS A 551 4.44 13.45 -24.34
CA LYS A 551 5.49 14.39 -24.82
C LYS A 551 5.31 15.81 -24.26
N LYS A 552 4.07 16.30 -24.19
CA LYS A 552 3.76 17.61 -23.57
C LYS A 552 4.12 17.65 -22.09
N GLN A 553 3.85 16.56 -21.37
CA GLN A 553 4.20 16.41 -19.96
C GLN A 553 5.71 16.32 -19.74
N GLU A 554 6.43 15.63 -20.62
CA GLU A 554 7.90 15.57 -20.58
C GLU A 554 8.53 16.96 -20.78
N LEU A 555 8.03 17.72 -21.76
CA LEU A 555 8.42 19.11 -21.95
C LEU A 555 8.15 19.91 -20.68
N LEU A 556 6.94 19.82 -20.11
CA LEU A 556 6.58 20.52 -18.87
C LEU A 556 7.55 20.21 -17.71
N VAL A 557 7.89 18.93 -17.52
CA VAL A 557 8.86 18.50 -16.50
C VAL A 557 10.24 19.10 -16.78
N ASN A 558 10.72 19.04 -18.03
CA ASN A 558 12.03 19.58 -18.41
C ASN A 558 12.12 21.09 -18.16
N LEU A 559 11.07 21.85 -18.50
CA LEU A 559 11.01 23.29 -18.26
C LEU A 559 11.12 23.62 -16.76
N ILE A 560 10.42 22.87 -15.91
CA ILE A 560 10.44 23.09 -14.45
C ILE A 560 11.77 22.65 -13.85
N LYS A 561 12.35 21.53 -14.31
CA LYS A 561 13.70 21.11 -13.89
C LYS A 561 14.77 22.12 -14.31
N HIS A 562 14.58 22.80 -15.43
CA HIS A 562 15.49 23.87 -15.85
C HIS A 562 15.27 25.17 -15.05
N LYS A 563 14.02 25.56 -14.80
CA LYS A 563 13.66 26.74 -14.00
C LYS A 563 12.61 26.38 -12.94
N PRO A 564 13.02 25.89 -11.75
CA PRO A 564 12.07 25.46 -10.71
C PRO A 564 11.15 26.59 -10.20
N THR A 565 11.61 27.83 -10.32
CA THR A 565 10.89 29.05 -9.96
C THR A 565 9.94 29.55 -11.04
N ILE A 566 9.81 28.85 -12.17
CA ILE A 566 8.92 29.27 -13.26
C ILE A 566 7.48 29.43 -12.76
N THR A 567 6.87 30.57 -13.11
CA THR A 567 5.48 30.86 -12.74
C THR A 567 4.49 30.16 -13.65
N ASP A 568 3.25 30.03 -13.19
CA ASP A 568 2.19 29.40 -14.00
C ASP A 568 1.91 30.18 -15.28
N ASP A 569 2.02 31.52 -15.24
CA ASP A 569 1.87 32.39 -16.42
C ASP A 569 3.00 32.20 -17.43
N GLN A 570 4.26 32.10 -16.95
CA GLN A 570 5.41 31.81 -17.79
C GLN A 570 5.29 30.43 -18.45
N LEU A 571 4.90 29.40 -17.69
CA LEU A 571 4.63 28.07 -18.23
C LEU A 571 3.51 28.10 -19.28
N LYS A 572 2.40 28.79 -18.98
CA LYS A 572 1.27 28.94 -19.90
C LYS A 572 1.69 29.60 -21.21
N SER A 573 2.55 30.61 -21.17
CA SER A 573 3.09 31.26 -22.36
C SER A 573 3.85 30.26 -23.23
N ILE A 574 4.81 29.54 -22.65
CA ILE A 574 5.62 28.54 -23.38
C ILE A 574 4.75 27.42 -23.96
N VAL A 575 3.78 26.91 -23.19
CA VAL A 575 2.86 25.85 -23.63
C VAL A 575 1.97 26.35 -24.77
N THR A 576 1.49 27.59 -24.72
CA THR A 576 0.66 28.19 -25.79
C THR A 576 1.46 28.34 -27.08
N ALA A 577 2.71 28.82 -26.98
CA ALA A 577 3.61 28.94 -28.11
C ALA A 577 3.96 27.56 -28.71
N PHE A 578 4.16 26.54 -27.88
CA PHE A 578 4.31 25.14 -28.33
C PHE A 578 3.10 24.63 -29.11
N VAL A 579 1.88 24.82 -28.59
CA VAL A 579 0.66 24.38 -29.28
C VAL A 579 0.51 25.11 -30.61
N THR A 580 0.73 26.42 -30.64
CA THR A 580 0.67 27.24 -31.86
C THR A 580 1.67 26.78 -32.91
N MET A 581 2.92 26.53 -32.51
CA MET A 581 3.96 26.00 -33.39
C MET A 581 3.56 24.65 -33.98
N ARG A 582 3.08 23.72 -33.14
CA ARG A 582 2.63 22.40 -33.59
C ARG A 582 1.48 22.51 -34.59
N GLU A 583 0.45 23.30 -34.29
CA GLU A 583 -0.68 23.48 -35.20
C GLU A 583 -0.28 24.06 -36.54
N LYS A 584 0.69 24.98 -36.55
CA LYS A 584 1.26 25.55 -37.77
C LYS A 584 2.02 24.50 -38.57
N CYS A 585 2.93 23.76 -37.93
CA CYS A 585 3.79 22.81 -38.62
C CYS A 585 3.08 21.53 -39.06
N CYS A 586 2.05 21.08 -38.35
CA CYS A 586 1.22 19.96 -38.79
C CYS A 586 0.22 20.30 -39.91
N LYS A 587 0.17 21.57 -40.34
CA LYS A 587 -0.57 22.01 -41.54
C LYS A 587 0.36 22.35 -42.72
N ALA A 588 1.67 22.29 -42.52
CA ALA A 588 2.65 22.54 -43.58
C ALA A 588 2.80 21.33 -44.49
N GLU A 589 3.22 21.55 -45.75
CA GLU A 589 3.48 20.43 -46.68
C GLU A 589 4.68 19.57 -46.25
N ASN A 590 5.70 20.21 -45.66
CA ASN A 590 6.87 19.53 -45.09
C ASN A 590 6.94 19.81 -43.58
N HIS A 591 6.45 18.85 -42.78
CA HIS A 591 6.36 18.98 -41.32
C HIS A 591 7.75 19.15 -40.68
N GLU A 592 8.71 18.30 -41.04
CA GLU A 592 10.04 18.27 -40.42
C GLU A 592 10.80 19.57 -40.71
N GLU A 593 10.72 20.09 -41.94
CA GLU A 593 11.30 21.38 -42.29
C GLU A 593 10.65 22.53 -41.51
N CYS A 594 9.32 22.53 -41.36
CA CYS A 594 8.64 23.53 -40.54
C CYS A 594 9.10 23.48 -39.07
N PHE A 595 9.18 22.30 -38.46
CA PHE A 595 9.67 22.17 -37.08
C PHE A 595 11.13 22.59 -36.96
N GLY A 596 11.97 22.33 -37.97
CA GLY A 596 13.35 22.82 -38.05
C GLY A 596 13.47 24.35 -38.07
N VAL A 597 12.46 25.05 -38.59
CA VAL A 597 12.42 26.53 -38.63
C VAL A 597 11.74 27.15 -37.41
N GLU A 598 10.60 26.62 -36.98
CA GLU A 598 9.80 27.20 -35.89
C GLU A 598 10.27 26.74 -34.50
N GLY A 599 10.84 25.53 -34.39
CA GLY A 599 11.39 24.99 -33.15
C GLY A 599 12.44 25.89 -32.50
N PRO A 600 13.48 26.33 -33.23
CA PRO A 600 14.48 27.26 -32.71
C PRO A 600 13.89 28.59 -32.21
N LYS A 601 12.79 29.08 -32.81
CA LYS A 601 12.11 30.32 -32.37
C LYS A 601 11.47 30.13 -31.01
N LEU A 602 10.75 29.02 -30.81
CA LEU A 602 10.14 28.67 -29.53
C LEU A 602 11.19 28.45 -28.43
N ILE A 603 12.33 27.85 -28.77
CA ILE A 603 13.46 27.67 -27.85
C ILE A 603 14.01 29.04 -27.42
N ALA A 604 14.22 29.95 -28.36
CA ALA A 604 14.69 31.31 -28.07
C ALA A 604 13.68 32.11 -27.21
N GLU A 605 12.38 32.00 -27.51
CA GLU A 605 11.32 32.62 -26.71
C GLU A 605 11.28 32.05 -25.28
N SER A 606 11.40 30.74 -25.14
CA SER A 606 11.48 30.08 -23.83
C SER A 606 12.70 30.54 -23.04
N GLN A 607 13.86 30.67 -23.70
CA GLN A 607 15.08 31.18 -23.09
C GLN A 607 14.92 32.61 -22.59
N ALA A 608 14.25 33.48 -23.35
CA ALA A 608 13.97 34.85 -22.93
C ALA A 608 13.08 34.89 -21.68
N ILE A 609 12.06 34.03 -21.61
CA ILE A 609 11.20 33.87 -20.42
C ILE A 609 12.02 33.35 -19.22
N PHE A 610 13.06 32.56 -19.47
CA PHE A 610 13.93 32.06 -18.41
C PHE A 610 14.89 33.11 -17.84
N THR A 611 15.26 34.11 -18.62
CA THR A 611 16.17 35.20 -18.17
C THR A 611 15.49 36.34 -17.40
N VAL A 612 14.15 36.39 -17.41
CA VAL A 612 13.32 37.32 -16.62
C VAL A 612 12.88 36.66 -15.33
#